data_AF-A0A8J2HGZ1-F1
#
_entry.id   AF-A0A8J2HGZ1-F1
#
_cell.length_a   1.000
_cell.length_b   1.000
_cell.length_c   1.000
_cell.angle_alpha   90.00
_cell.angle_beta   90.00
_cell.angle_gamma   90.00
#
_symmetry.space_group_name_H-M   'P 1'
#
loop_
_entity.id
_entity.type
_entity.pdbx_description
1 polymer ?
#
loop_
_entity_poly.entity_id
_entity_poly.type
_entity_poly.pdbx_seq_one_letter_code
_entity_poly.pdbx_strand_id
1 'polypeptide(L)'
;MERKEQRVGLGVGAFHNPPQAQYSEETRQLIKILMEESKLSMMQRKSIQNAVNRGESLPPISRTSSVAVNHIHTIQSSYWKRRSQEAIVNSGAYEREQFRLTRGIKERIEFLHEMGHLGLGKKYQPIIHQEIAEKIRLIQSLDDQKITEIEEDIKRYKYEQPTPKPFPMGELDDS
;
A
#
# COMPACT_ATOMS: atom_id res chain seq x y z
N MET A 1 -21.29 -37.51 44.49
CA MET A 1 -21.24 -36.27 45.30
C MET A 1 -21.23 -35.11 44.33
N GLU A 2 -22.39 -34.48 44.13
CA GLU A 2 -22.59 -33.44 43.11
C GLU A 2 -22.14 -32.09 43.68
N ARG A 3 -21.13 -31.46 43.09
CA ARG A 3 -20.64 -30.14 43.53
C ARG A 3 -21.54 -29.06 42.93
N LYS A 4 -22.44 -28.51 43.74
CA LYS A 4 -23.20 -27.29 43.40
C LYS A 4 -22.23 -26.11 43.34
N GLU A 5 -21.97 -25.60 42.15
CA GLU A 5 -21.25 -24.33 41.97
C GLU A 5 -22.24 -23.18 42.10
N GLN A 6 -22.21 -22.49 43.23
CA GLN A 6 -22.93 -21.23 43.39
C GLN A 6 -22.12 -20.12 42.73
N ARG A 7 -22.56 -19.67 41.55
CA ARG A 7 -21.93 -18.54 40.85
C ARG A 7 -22.19 -17.26 41.64
N VAL A 8 -21.12 -16.62 42.12
CA VAL A 8 -21.19 -15.29 42.73
C VAL A 8 -21.44 -14.25 41.64
N GLY A 9 -22.44 -13.39 41.87
CA GLY A 9 -22.79 -12.32 40.95
C GLY A 9 -21.64 -11.32 40.80
N LEU A 10 -21.24 -11.03 39.56
CA LEU A 10 -20.41 -9.87 39.24
C LEU A 10 -21.14 -8.62 39.73
N GLY A 11 -20.54 -7.84 40.64
CA GLY A 11 -21.11 -6.55 41.03
C GLY A 11 -21.46 -6.36 42.51
N VAL A 12 -20.99 -7.21 43.44
CA VAL A 12 -21.33 -7.05 44.87
C VAL A 12 -20.07 -6.88 45.72
N GLY A 13 -19.61 -5.63 45.89
CA GLY A 13 -18.50 -5.29 46.79
C GLY A 13 -18.29 -3.77 46.87
N ALA A 14 -17.86 -3.23 48.01
CA ALA A 14 -17.66 -1.79 48.22
C ALA A 14 -16.50 -1.16 47.38
N PHE A 15 -16.02 -1.86 46.36
CA PHE A 15 -14.94 -1.48 45.44
C PHE A 15 -15.46 -0.97 44.08
N HIS A 16 -16.76 -0.62 43.98
CA HIS A 16 -17.44 -0.30 42.72
C HIS A 16 -17.27 1.15 42.19
N ASN A 17 -16.32 1.91 42.71
CA ASN A 17 -15.97 3.21 42.13
C ASN A 17 -14.46 3.24 41.83
N PRO A 18 -14.03 2.90 40.59
CA PRO A 18 -12.66 3.12 40.19
C PRO A 18 -12.32 4.62 40.28
N PRO A 19 -11.05 4.98 40.58
CA PRO A 19 -10.64 6.38 40.64
C PRO A 19 -10.93 7.09 39.32
N GLN A 20 -11.65 8.21 39.38
CA GLN A 20 -12.00 9.04 38.23
C GLN A 20 -10.81 9.89 37.79
N ALA A 21 -10.64 10.08 36.48
CA ALA A 21 -9.59 10.92 35.94
C ALA A 21 -9.89 12.41 36.20
N GLN A 22 -8.97 13.13 36.84
CA GLN A 22 -9.08 14.59 36.96
C GLN A 22 -8.36 15.22 35.77
N TYR A 23 -9.12 15.80 34.83
CA TYR A 23 -8.55 16.49 33.68
C TYR A 23 -8.01 17.87 34.07
N SER A 24 -6.85 18.24 33.51
CA SER A 24 -6.29 19.58 33.64
C SER A 24 -7.20 20.62 32.96
N GLU A 25 -7.10 21.89 33.39
CA GLU A 25 -7.83 23.00 32.76
C GLU A 25 -7.53 23.13 31.27
N GLU A 26 -6.27 22.91 30.87
CA GLU A 26 -5.86 22.87 29.46
C GLU A 26 -6.59 21.76 28.68
N THR A 27 -6.74 20.57 29.26
CA THR A 27 -7.45 19.45 28.62
C THR A 27 -8.94 19.77 28.46
N ARG A 28 -9.56 20.41 29.46
CA ARG A 28 -10.97 20.84 29.39
C ARG A 28 -11.18 21.87 28.29
N GLN A 29 -10.26 22.82 28.14
CA GLN A 29 -10.28 23.82 27.07
C GLN A 29 -10.12 23.18 25.69
N LEU A 30 -9.19 22.25 25.53
CA LEU A 30 -8.99 21.52 24.28
C LEU A 30 -10.26 20.76 23.86
N ILE A 31 -10.87 20.00 24.78
CA ILE A 31 -12.09 19.25 24.49
C ILE A 31 -13.23 20.18 24.07
N LYS A 32 -13.34 21.36 24.69
CA LYS A 32 -14.34 22.37 24.32
C LYS A 32 -14.13 22.88 22.89
N ILE A 33 -12.89 23.20 22.51
CA ILE A 33 -12.54 23.62 21.14
C ILE A 33 -12.90 22.51 20.14
N LEU A 34 -12.53 21.26 20.44
CA LEU A 34 -12.84 20.11 19.58
C LEU A 34 -14.36 19.91 19.41
N MET A 35 -15.15 20.12 20.45
CA MET A 35 -16.61 20.04 20.38
C MET A 35 -17.23 21.14 19.50
N GLU A 36 -16.66 22.35 19.54
CA GLU A 36 -17.08 23.50 18.73
C GLU A 36 -16.75 23.28 17.25
N GLU A 37 -15.53 22.84 16.95
CA GLU A 37 -15.06 22.56 15.59
C GLU A 37 -15.78 21.36 14.96
N SER A 38 -16.11 20.33 15.75
CA SER A 38 -16.75 19.09 15.27
C SER A 38 -18.27 19.19 15.02
N LYS A 39 -18.89 20.36 15.22
CA LYS A 39 -20.33 20.63 15.01
C LYS A 39 -21.28 19.58 15.62
N LEU A 40 -20.98 19.11 16.84
CA LEU A 40 -21.78 18.09 17.52
C LEU A 40 -23.20 18.56 17.88
N SER A 41 -24.16 17.62 17.90
CA SER A 41 -25.52 17.86 18.40
C SER A 41 -25.50 18.24 19.88
N MET A 42 -26.49 19.02 20.34
CA MET A 42 -26.62 19.43 21.75
C MET A 42 -26.64 18.25 22.73
N MET A 43 -27.24 17.13 22.33
CA MET A 43 -27.26 15.91 23.15
C MET A 43 -25.86 15.29 23.29
N GLN A 44 -25.09 15.25 22.19
CA GLN A 44 -23.71 14.74 22.18
C GLN A 44 -22.79 15.67 22.99
N ARG A 45 -22.97 16.99 22.84
CA ARG A 45 -22.23 17.98 23.63
C ARG A 45 -22.47 17.79 25.12
N LYS A 46 -23.73 17.62 25.53
CA LYS A 46 -24.09 17.36 26.92
C LYS A 46 -23.52 16.05 27.45
N SER A 47 -23.51 14.99 26.64
CA SER A 47 -22.92 13.69 27.01
C SER A 47 -21.41 13.78 27.24
N ILE A 48 -20.69 14.44 26.34
CA ILE A 48 -19.24 14.62 26.44
C ILE A 48 -18.88 15.49 27.65
N GLN A 49 -19.59 16.59 27.85
CA GLN A 49 -19.35 17.48 28.99
C GLN A 49 -19.56 16.77 30.33
N ASN A 50 -20.60 15.93 30.44
CA ASN A 50 -20.84 15.16 31.65
C ASN A 50 -19.73 14.14 31.92
N ALA A 51 -19.23 13.45 30.89
CA ALA A 51 -18.13 12.50 31.02
C ALA A 51 -16.85 13.19 31.49
N VAL A 52 -16.52 14.35 30.90
CA VAL A 52 -15.35 15.15 31.31
C VAL A 52 -15.48 15.66 32.75
N ASN A 53 -16.66 16.13 33.16
CA ASN A 53 -16.89 16.61 34.52
C ASN A 53 -16.80 15.50 35.58
N ARG A 54 -17.15 14.27 35.20
CA ARG A 54 -17.13 13.08 36.08
C ARG A 54 -15.84 12.27 35.95
N GLY A 55 -14.89 12.68 35.11
CA GLY A 55 -13.67 11.90 34.87
C GLY A 55 -13.93 10.51 34.28
N GLU A 56 -15.07 10.34 33.60
CA GLU A 56 -15.45 9.12 32.91
C GLU A 56 -14.86 9.12 31.49
N SER A 57 -14.65 7.94 30.92
CA SER A 57 -14.21 7.84 29.53
C SER A 57 -15.25 8.43 28.57
N LEU A 58 -14.78 9.09 27.51
CA LEU A 58 -15.66 9.62 26.48
C LEU A 58 -16.45 8.49 25.81
N PRO A 59 -17.72 8.74 25.41
CA PRO A 59 -18.56 7.70 24.83
C PRO A 59 -17.85 7.10 23.60
N PRO A 60 -17.83 5.76 23.47
CA PRO A 60 -17.27 5.13 22.29
C PRO A 60 -18.01 5.64 21.06
N ILE A 61 -17.26 5.89 19.99
CA ILE A 61 -17.82 6.35 18.71
C ILE A 61 -18.86 5.31 18.26
N SER A 62 -20.12 5.64 18.50
CA SER A 62 -21.25 4.83 18.05
C SER A 62 -21.38 5.05 16.56
N ARG A 63 -20.65 4.27 15.75
CA ARG A 63 -21.03 4.06 14.36
C ARG A 63 -22.39 3.40 14.42
N THR A 64 -23.45 4.11 14.06
CA THR A 64 -24.81 3.59 14.09
C THR A 64 -24.89 2.38 13.17
N SER A 65 -24.77 1.17 13.72
CA SER A 65 -25.27 -0.03 13.05
C SER A 65 -26.68 -0.28 13.58
N SER A 66 -27.68 0.03 12.77
CA SER A 66 -28.93 -0.71 12.87
C SER A 66 -28.63 -2.19 12.60
N VAL A 67 -29.31 -3.04 13.37
CA VAL A 67 -29.37 -4.51 13.30
C VAL A 67 -28.37 -5.28 14.17
N ALA A 68 -28.98 -6.14 14.98
CA ALA A 68 -28.43 -6.99 16.02
C ALA A 68 -27.45 -8.05 15.49
N VAL A 69 -26.48 -8.38 16.36
CA VAL A 69 -25.60 -9.55 16.37
C VAL A 69 -25.10 -10.00 15.00
N ASN A 70 -23.95 -9.47 14.61
CA ASN A 70 -22.91 -10.28 14.01
C ASN A 70 -21.59 -9.90 14.68
N HIS A 71 -20.82 -10.92 15.03
CA HIS A 71 -19.44 -10.89 15.49
C HIS A 71 -18.69 -9.68 14.92
N ILE A 72 -17.77 -9.11 15.69
CA ILE A 72 -16.74 -8.22 15.11
C ILE A 72 -15.99 -9.06 14.08
N HIS A 73 -16.50 -9.11 12.86
CA HIS A 73 -15.67 -9.22 11.71
C HIS A 73 -14.87 -7.93 11.79
N THR A 74 -13.63 -8.05 12.29
CA THR A 74 -12.53 -7.34 11.65
C THR A 74 -12.92 -7.34 10.18
N ILE A 75 -13.13 -6.17 9.58
CA ILE A 75 -13.14 -6.06 8.12
C ILE A 75 -11.69 -6.44 7.76
N GLN A 76 -11.41 -7.74 7.81
CA GLN A 76 -10.41 -8.45 7.07
C GLN A 76 -10.75 -7.97 5.70
N SER A 77 -10.05 -6.92 5.27
CA SER A 77 -10.40 -6.35 4.01
C SER A 77 -10.30 -7.50 3.04
N SER A 78 -11.41 -7.80 2.37
CA SER A 78 -11.45 -8.82 1.33
C SER A 78 -10.65 -8.33 0.10
N TYR A 79 -9.58 -7.54 0.30
CA TYR A 79 -8.66 -7.06 -0.72
C TYR A 79 -7.70 -8.16 -1.21
N TRP A 80 -7.92 -9.41 -0.83
CA TRP A 80 -7.42 -10.57 -1.59
C TRP A 80 -8.33 -10.92 -2.78
N LYS A 81 -9.06 -9.95 -3.34
CA LYS A 81 -9.77 -10.13 -4.61
C LYS A 81 -8.80 -9.79 -5.74
N ARG A 82 -8.67 -10.68 -6.73
CA ARG A 82 -7.86 -10.43 -7.92
C ARG A 82 -8.33 -9.12 -8.57
N ARG A 83 -7.42 -8.16 -8.71
CA ARG A 83 -7.70 -6.92 -9.46
C ARG A 83 -7.97 -7.27 -10.92
N SER A 84 -8.82 -6.49 -11.59
CA SER A 84 -8.98 -6.62 -13.05
C SER A 84 -7.65 -6.30 -13.73
N GLN A 85 -7.43 -6.89 -14.91
CA GLN A 85 -6.24 -6.58 -15.71
C GLN A 85 -6.16 -5.07 -16.00
N GLU A 86 -7.28 -4.45 -16.37
CA GLU A 86 -7.36 -3.00 -16.58
C GLU A 86 -6.96 -2.20 -15.34
N ALA A 87 -7.40 -2.59 -14.15
CA ALA A 87 -7.01 -1.90 -12.91
C ALA A 87 -5.51 -2.02 -12.63
N ILE A 88 -4.90 -3.16 -12.93
CA ILE A 88 -3.45 -3.39 -12.77
C ILE A 88 -2.65 -2.58 -13.80
N VAL A 89 -3.13 -2.53 -15.05
CA VAL A 89 -2.49 -1.77 -16.13
C VAL A 89 -2.62 -0.28 -15.89
N ASN A 90 -3.83 0.21 -15.55
CA ASN A 90 -4.09 1.62 -15.27
C ASN A 90 -3.33 2.13 -14.03
N SER A 91 -3.04 1.25 -13.06
CA SER A 91 -2.20 1.63 -11.91
C SER A 91 -0.71 1.74 -12.27
N GLY A 92 -0.31 1.39 -13.49
CA GLY A 92 1.10 1.36 -13.91
C GLY A 92 1.92 0.25 -13.26
N ALA A 93 1.30 -0.68 -12.51
CA ALA A 93 2.03 -1.71 -11.76
C ALA A 93 2.68 -2.76 -12.69
N TYR A 94 2.26 -2.81 -13.96
CA TYR A 94 2.79 -3.72 -14.97
C TYR A 94 3.75 -3.04 -15.96
N GLU A 95 4.06 -1.75 -15.77
CA GLU A 95 4.96 -1.01 -16.67
C GLU A 95 6.40 -1.50 -16.46
N ARG A 96 7.02 -2.11 -17.49
CA ARG A 96 8.42 -2.59 -17.38
C ARG A 96 9.37 -1.40 -17.21
N GLU A 97 10.45 -1.59 -16.45
CA GLU A 97 11.42 -0.53 -16.13
C GLU A 97 11.94 0.23 -17.37
N GLN A 98 12.24 -0.45 -18.48
CA GLN A 98 12.63 0.21 -19.74
C GLN A 98 11.58 1.22 -20.27
N PHE A 99 10.29 0.91 -20.12
CA PHE A 99 9.20 1.77 -20.57
C PHE A 99 8.97 2.92 -19.60
N ARG A 100 9.15 2.66 -18.29
CA ARG A 100 9.13 3.71 -17.26
C ARG A 100 10.21 4.76 -17.49
N LEU A 101 11.43 4.34 -17.88
CA LEU A 101 12.52 5.25 -18.23
C LEU A 101 12.18 6.09 -19.46
N THR A 102 11.63 5.46 -20.50
CA THR A 102 11.21 6.16 -21.73
C THR A 102 10.10 7.16 -21.45
N ARG A 103 9.12 6.79 -20.62
CA ARG A 103 8.06 7.69 -20.15
C ARG A 103 8.65 8.86 -19.36
N GLY A 104 9.57 8.61 -18.44
CA GLY A 104 10.25 9.66 -17.68
C GLY A 104 11.04 10.65 -18.55
N ILE A 105 11.59 10.20 -19.69
CA ILE A 105 12.20 11.10 -20.68
C ILE A 105 11.14 12.02 -21.31
N LYS A 106 10.00 11.47 -21.74
CA LYS A 106 8.90 12.25 -22.32
C LYS A 106 8.37 13.31 -21.35
N GLU A 107 8.10 12.92 -20.11
CA GLU A 107 7.65 13.84 -19.05
C GLU A 107 8.64 14.99 -18.83
N ARG A 108 9.96 14.73 -18.92
CA ARG A 108 10.97 15.78 -18.80
C ARG A 108 11.04 16.70 -20.01
N ILE A 109 10.84 16.19 -21.23
CA ILE A 109 10.75 17.01 -22.44
C ILE A 109 9.53 17.94 -22.35
N GLU A 110 8.37 17.39 -21.97
CA GLU A 110 7.12 18.15 -21.80
C GLU A 110 7.27 19.22 -20.72
N PHE A 111 7.88 18.88 -19.59
CA PHE A 111 8.18 19.85 -18.52
C PHE A 111 9.06 21.00 -19.03
N LEU A 112 10.14 20.70 -19.77
CA LEU A 112 11.02 21.76 -20.29
C LEU A 112 10.29 22.66 -21.30
N HIS A 113 9.41 22.07 -22.12
CA HIS A 113 8.55 22.80 -23.04
C HIS A 113 7.60 23.75 -22.29
N GLU A 114 6.94 23.29 -21.23
CA GLU A 114 6.08 24.12 -20.38
C GLU A 114 6.87 25.26 -19.71
N MET A 115 8.03 24.96 -19.13
CA MET A 115 8.90 25.97 -18.54
C MET A 115 9.39 26.99 -19.57
N GLY A 116 9.53 26.58 -20.84
CA GLY A 116 9.82 27.47 -21.97
C GLY A 116 8.74 28.53 -22.17
N HIS A 117 7.45 28.14 -22.12
CA HIS A 117 6.31 29.07 -22.25
C HIS A 117 6.25 30.07 -21.10
N LEU A 118 6.70 29.68 -19.92
CA LEU A 118 6.80 30.55 -18.74
C LEU A 118 8.06 31.43 -18.74
N GLY A 119 8.90 31.36 -19.79
CA GLY A 119 10.17 32.10 -19.87
C GLY A 119 11.29 31.55 -18.99
N LEU A 120 11.05 30.43 -18.30
CA LEU A 120 11.98 29.78 -17.38
C LEU A 120 12.81 28.66 -18.04
N GLY A 121 12.60 28.37 -19.32
CA GLY A 121 13.26 27.28 -20.03
C GLY A 121 14.79 27.26 -19.84
N LYS A 122 15.46 28.41 -19.99
CA LYS A 122 16.93 28.53 -19.84
C LYS A 122 17.44 28.09 -18.46
N LYS A 123 16.64 28.29 -17.40
CA LYS A 123 17.00 27.90 -16.03
C LYS A 123 17.00 26.39 -15.85
N TYR A 124 16.01 25.71 -16.44
CA TYR A 124 15.81 24.27 -16.23
C TYR A 124 16.47 23.40 -17.30
N GLN A 125 16.73 23.96 -18.48
CA GLN A 125 17.37 23.28 -19.62
C GLN A 125 18.58 22.41 -19.23
N PRO A 126 19.60 22.90 -18.51
CA PRO A 126 20.79 22.09 -18.21
C PRO A 126 20.48 20.90 -17.31
N ILE A 127 19.64 21.09 -16.30
CA ILE A 127 19.25 20.05 -15.35
C ILE A 127 18.43 18.97 -16.06
N ILE A 128 17.46 19.39 -16.87
CA ILE A 128 16.60 18.47 -17.61
C ILE A 128 17.38 17.66 -18.65
N HIS A 129 18.31 18.29 -19.37
CA HIS A 129 19.16 17.56 -20.31
C HIS A 129 20.04 16.52 -19.62
N GLN A 130 20.59 16.85 -18.46
CA GLN A 130 21.37 15.89 -17.68
C GLN A 130 20.51 14.68 -17.29
N GLU A 131 19.31 14.91 -16.77
CA GLU A 131 18.40 13.81 -16.38
C GLU A 131 17.92 12.96 -17.56
N ILE A 132 17.73 13.56 -18.74
CA ILE A 132 17.39 12.82 -19.96
C ILE A 132 18.59 11.95 -20.37
N ALA A 133 19.80 12.52 -20.36
CA ALA A 133 21.02 11.79 -20.71
C ALA A 133 21.26 10.59 -19.79
N GLU A 134 21.03 10.75 -18.48
CA GLU A 134 21.13 9.67 -17.50
C GLU A 134 20.14 8.54 -17.79
N LYS A 135 18.86 8.87 -18.08
CA LYS A 135 17.85 7.86 -18.43
C LYS A 135 18.19 7.13 -19.74
N ILE A 136 18.72 7.84 -20.74
CA ILE A 136 19.17 7.22 -22.01
C ILE A 136 20.30 6.23 -21.76
N ARG A 137 21.32 6.61 -20.98
CA ARG A 137 22.44 5.71 -20.64
C ARG A 137 21.96 4.46 -19.91
N LEU A 138 21.02 4.62 -18.98
CA LEU A 138 20.44 3.49 -18.25
C LEU A 138 19.70 2.53 -19.20
N ILE A 139 18.90 3.06 -20.14
CA ILE A 139 18.23 2.25 -21.16
C ILE A 139 19.26 1.45 -21.98
N GLN A 140 20.31 2.11 -22.46
CA GLN A 140 21.37 1.45 -23.24
C GLN A 140 22.04 0.31 -22.46
N SER A 141 22.37 0.54 -21.18
CA SER A 141 23.00 -0.48 -20.35
C SER A 141 22.10 -1.70 -20.11
N LEU A 142 20.78 -1.51 -20.02
CA LEU A 142 19.82 -2.61 -19.87
C LEU A 142 19.72 -3.43 -21.17
N ASP A 143 19.74 -2.76 -22.33
CA ASP A 143 19.72 -3.44 -23.62
C ASP A 143 21.00 -4.26 -23.84
N ASP A 144 22.17 -3.73 -23.48
CA ASP A 144 23.46 -4.44 -23.57
C ASP A 144 23.49 -5.70 -22.69
N GLN A 145 22.98 -5.61 -21.45
CA GLN A 145 22.86 -6.75 -20.54
C GLN A 145 21.94 -7.83 -21.11
N LYS A 146 20.79 -7.42 -21.67
CA LYS A 146 19.83 -8.34 -22.28
C LYS A 146 20.39 -9.03 -23.52
N ILE A 147 21.16 -8.31 -24.33
CA ILE A 147 21.88 -8.90 -25.47
C ILE A 147 22.86 -9.97 -24.97
N THR A 148 23.61 -9.66 -23.91
CA THR A 148 24.58 -10.60 -23.31
C THR A 148 23.91 -11.87 -22.79
N GLU A 149 22.78 -11.73 -22.09
CA GLU A 149 21.98 -12.87 -21.58
C GLU A 149 21.48 -13.76 -22.73
N ILE A 150 20.95 -13.15 -23.81
CA ILE A 150 20.51 -13.88 -25.00
C ILE A 150 21.68 -14.62 -25.66
N GLU A 151 22.85 -14.00 -25.77
CA GLU A 151 24.04 -14.66 -26.32
C GLU A 151 24.47 -15.88 -25.49
N GLU A 152 24.43 -15.78 -24.16
CA GLU A 152 24.70 -16.91 -23.27
C GLU A 152 23.68 -18.03 -23.43
N ASP A 153 22.39 -17.70 -23.54
CA ASP A 153 21.33 -18.69 -23.75
C ASP A 153 21.48 -19.40 -25.10
N ILE A 154 21.82 -18.67 -26.16
CA ILE A 154 22.12 -19.24 -27.48
C ILE A 154 23.33 -20.20 -27.37
N LYS A 155 24.37 -19.83 -26.63
CA LYS A 155 25.53 -20.71 -26.40
C LYS A 155 25.12 -21.96 -25.63
N ARG A 156 24.43 -21.82 -24.48
CA ARG A 156 23.91 -22.95 -23.68
C ARG A 156 23.09 -23.91 -24.54
N TYR A 157 22.13 -23.39 -25.31
CA TYR A 157 21.31 -24.19 -26.22
C TYR A 157 22.15 -24.98 -27.23
N LYS A 158 23.22 -24.39 -27.79
CA LYS A 158 24.11 -25.09 -28.73
C LYS A 158 24.91 -26.22 -28.09
N TYR A 159 25.29 -26.10 -26.81
CA TYR A 159 26.08 -27.11 -26.10
C TYR A 159 25.22 -28.23 -25.49
N GLU A 160 23.97 -27.96 -25.14
CA GLU A 160 23.04 -28.97 -24.61
C GLU A 160 22.42 -29.87 -25.69
N GLN A 161 22.59 -29.55 -26.98
CA GLN A 161 22.26 -30.46 -28.06
C GLN A 161 23.28 -31.63 -28.08
N PRO A 162 22.87 -32.87 -27.78
CA PRO A 162 23.78 -34.00 -27.90
C PRO A 162 24.25 -34.10 -29.35
N THR A 163 25.53 -34.46 -29.56
CA THR A 163 26.04 -34.73 -30.90
C THR A 163 25.10 -35.71 -31.60
N PRO A 164 24.71 -35.47 -32.87
CA PRO A 164 23.85 -36.38 -33.59
C PRO A 164 24.48 -37.78 -33.51
N LYS A 165 23.76 -38.76 -32.95
CA LYS A 165 24.22 -40.14 -32.96
C LYS A 165 24.56 -40.49 -34.42
N PRO A 166 25.78 -40.97 -34.71
CA PRO A 166 26.10 -41.38 -36.07
C PRO A 166 25.07 -42.42 -36.48
N PHE A 167 24.50 -42.25 -37.68
CA PHE A 167 23.57 -43.21 -38.23
C PHE A 167 24.25 -44.58 -38.24
N PRO A 168 23.56 -45.65 -37.79
CA PRO A 168 24.12 -46.99 -37.91
C PRO A 168 24.31 -47.26 -39.40
N MET A 169 25.57 -47.27 -39.85
CA MET A 169 25.94 -47.85 -41.13
C MET A 169 25.69 -49.34 -40.97
N GLY A 170 24.54 -49.80 -41.45
CA GLY A 170 24.26 -51.22 -41.56
C GLY A 170 25.40 -51.87 -42.33
N GLU A 171 25.90 -52.99 -41.82
CA GLU A 171 26.88 -53.80 -42.51
C GLU A 171 26.32 -54.10 -43.91
N LEU A 172 26.97 -53.53 -44.93
CA LEU A 172 26.69 -53.88 -46.32
C LEU A 172 27.19 -55.31 -46.47
N ASP A 173 26.24 -56.25 -46.39
CA ASP A 173 26.49 -57.64 -46.72
C ASP A 173 26.81 -57.70 -48.22
N ASP A 174 28.10 -57.85 -48.55
CA ASP A 174 28.57 -58.07 -49.91
C ASP A 174 28.10 -59.47 -50.35
N SER A 175 27.01 -59.52 -51.13
CA SER A 175 26.52 -60.71 -51.84
C SER A 175 26.80 -60.65 -53.33
#